data_AF-A0A551ZIK6-F1
#
_entry.id   AF-A0A551ZIK6-F1
#
_cell.length_a   1.000
_cell.length_b   1.000
_cell.length_c   1.000
_cell.angle_alpha   90.00
_cell.angle_beta   90.00
_cell.angle_gamma   90.00
#
_symmetry.space_group_name_H-M   'P 1'
#
loop_
_entity.id
_entity.type
_entity.pdbx_description
1 polymer ?
#
loop_
_entity_poly.entity_id
_entity_poly.type
_entity_poly.pdbx_seq_one_letter_code
_entity_poly.pdbx_strand_id
1 'polypeptide(L)' 'MPQRVQETAKKNYQIWKENPFHPSLEFKEVKPREKIWSVRVGIGWRALGIKNSNDDYNPREDFFSLSLHRRDQQP' A
#
# COMPACT_ATOMS: atom_id res chain seq x y z
N MET A 1 -2.79 11.33 10.69
CA MET A 1 -3.19 9.90 10.87
C MET A 1 -2.88 9.43 12.28
N PRO A 2 -3.70 8.56 12.89
CA PRO A 2 -3.40 7.99 14.20
C PRO A 2 -2.11 7.16 14.19
N GLN A 3 -1.30 7.26 15.24
CA GLN A 3 0.01 6.60 15.34
C GLN A 3 -0.06 5.08 15.13
N ARG A 4 -1.09 4.42 15.66
CA ARG A 4 -1.35 2.99 15.48
C ARG A 4 -1.49 2.56 14.00
N VAL A 5 -2.04 3.43 13.16
CA VAL A 5 -2.20 3.16 11.72
C VAL A 5 -0.84 3.28 11.03
N GLN A 6 -0.01 4.25 11.43
CA GLN A 6 1.35 4.42 10.88
C GLN A 6 2.26 3.24 11.24
N GLU A 7 2.18 2.74 12.47
CA GLU A 7 2.94 1.57 12.91
C GLU A 7 2.51 0.30 12.18
N THR A 8 1.20 0.11 11.98
CA THR A 8 0.65 -1.00 11.20
C THR A 8 1.12 -0.91 9.73
N ALA A 9 1.13 0.29 9.15
CA ALA A 9 1.63 0.50 7.79
C ALA A 9 3.11 0.13 7.67
N LYS A 10 3.95 0.58 8.62
CA LYS A 10 5.38 0.24 8.66
C LYS A 10 5.61 -1.28 8.75
N LYS A 11 4.88 -1.97 9.63
CA LYS A 11 4.97 -3.43 9.76
C LYS A 11 4.57 -4.15 8.48
N ASN A 12 3.44 -3.79 7.89
CA ASN A 12 2.96 -4.42 6.67
C ASN A 12 3.88 -4.16 5.48
N TYR A 13 4.58 -3.02 5.45
CA TYR A 13 5.59 -2.77 4.45
C TYR A 13 6.82 -3.68 4.58
N GLN A 14 7.29 -3.94 5.80
CA GLN A 14 8.41 -4.88 6.00
C GLN A 14 8.02 -6.28 5.51
N ILE A 15 6.80 -6.73 5.83
CA ILE A 15 6.25 -8.00 5.31
C ILE A 15 6.17 -7.97 3.78
N TRP A 16 5.73 -6.85 3.18
CA TRP A 16 5.64 -6.72 1.73
C TRP A 16 7.01 -6.79 1.05
N LYS A 17 8.07 -6.22 1.63
CA LYS A 17 9.44 -6.33 1.11
C LYS A 17 9.93 -7.77 1.07
N GLU A 18 9.61 -8.56 2.08
CA GLU A 18 10.05 -9.95 2.19
C GLU A 18 9.15 -10.90 1.38
N ASN A 19 7.83 -10.68 1.43
CA ASN A 19 6.83 -11.48 0.74
C ASN A 19 5.63 -10.60 0.31
N PRO A 20 5.67 -10.05 -0.91
CA PRO A 20 4.58 -9.23 -1.45
C PRO A 20 3.22 -9.95 -1.52
N PHE A 21 3.23 -11.28 -1.61
CA PHE A 21 2.03 -12.12 -1.75
C PHE A 21 1.53 -12.70 -0.43
N HIS A 22 2.01 -12.19 0.71
CA HIS A 22 1.58 -12.65 2.01
C HIS A 22 0.05 -12.40 2.21
N PRO A 23 -0.74 -13.41 2.61
CA PRO A 23 -2.21 -13.32 2.62
C PRO A 23 -2.75 -12.24 3.56
N SER A 24 -2.02 -11.87 4.63
CA SER A 24 -2.43 -10.79 5.55
C SER A 24 -2.39 -9.39 4.93
N LEU A 25 -1.61 -9.21 3.85
CA LEU A 25 -1.51 -7.95 3.13
C LEU A 25 -2.72 -7.72 2.22
N GLU A 26 -3.45 -8.78 1.88
CA GLU A 26 -4.48 -8.76 0.83
C GLU A 26 -4.02 -7.94 -0.39
N PHE A 27 -2.76 -8.16 -0.82
CA PHE A 27 -2.15 -7.39 -1.88
C PHE A 27 -2.84 -7.70 -3.20
N LYS A 28 -3.48 -6.70 -3.80
CA LYS A 28 -4.21 -6.88 -5.06
C LYS A 28 -4.09 -5.66 -5.96
N GLU A 29 -4.07 -5.90 -7.25
CA GLU A 29 -4.24 -4.86 -8.25
C GLU A 29 -5.70 -4.41 -8.23
N VAL A 30 -5.93 -3.10 -8.03
CA VAL A 30 -7.28 -2.52 -7.94
C VAL A 30 -7.64 -1.73 -9.19
N LYS A 31 -6.63 -1.17 -9.87
CA LYS A 31 -6.84 -0.52 -11.17
C LYS A 31 -5.69 -0.86 -12.12
N PRO A 32 -5.85 -1.87 -12.98
CA PRO A 32 -4.79 -2.32 -13.87
C PRO A 32 -4.35 -1.26 -14.89
N ARG A 33 -5.31 -0.50 -15.44
CA ARG A 33 -5.04 0.58 -16.42
C ARG A 33 -4.15 1.69 -15.84
N GLU A 34 -4.30 1.97 -14.56
CA GLU A 34 -3.54 3.00 -13.83
C GLU A 34 -2.37 2.39 -13.03
N LYS A 35 -2.13 1.07 -13.16
CA LYS A 35 -1.12 0.30 -12.41
C LYS A 35 -1.19 0.52 -10.90
N ILE A 36 -2.41 0.62 -10.36
CA ILE A 36 -2.65 0.85 -8.93
C ILE A 36 -2.87 -0.47 -8.21
N TRP A 37 -2.10 -0.63 -7.14
CA TRP A 37 -2.12 -1.76 -6.23
C TRP A 37 -2.62 -1.33 -4.86
N SER A 38 -3.23 -2.25 -4.13
CA SER A 38 -3.75 -1.99 -2.78
C SER A 38 -3.25 -2.99 -1.76
N VAL A 39 -2.78 -2.49 -0.61
CA VAL A 39 -2.35 -3.28 0.56
C VAL A 39 -3.23 -2.95 1.75
N ARG A 40 -3.65 -3.96 2.51
CA ARG A 40 -4.39 -3.78 3.77
C ARG A 40 -3.47 -3.20 4.85
N VAL A 41 -3.95 -2.16 5.53
CA VAL A 41 -3.30 -1.53 6.69
C VAL A 41 -4.28 -1.59 7.87
N GLY A 42 -4.52 -2.79 8.39
CA GLY A 42 -5.43 -3.02 9.51
C GLY A 42 -6.93 -2.97 9.16
N ILE A 43 -7.77 -2.85 10.20
CA ILE A 43 -9.23 -3.13 10.16
C ILE A 43 -10.06 -2.02 9.47
N GLY A 44 -9.45 -1.01 8.85
CA GLY A 44 -10.22 0.03 8.15
C GLY A 44 -9.45 0.89 7.16
N TRP A 45 -8.17 0.60 6.96
CA TRP A 45 -7.31 1.40 6.10
C TRP A 45 -6.66 0.54 5.04
N ARG A 46 -6.54 1.10 3.84
CA ARG A 46 -5.76 0.51 2.76
C ARG A 46 -4.77 1.54 2.23
N ALA A 47 -3.58 1.03 1.97
CA ALA A 47 -2.53 1.64 1.19
C ALA A 47 -2.85 1.48 -0.30
N LEU A 48 -2.64 2.52 -1.11
CA LEU A 48 -2.59 2.46 -2.58
C LEU A 48 -1.19 2.78 -3.11
N GLY A 49 -0.57 1.86 -3.86
CA GLY A 49 0.72 2.08 -4.51
C GLY A 49 0.57 2.12 -6.03
N ILE A 50 1.32 2.99 -6.71
CA ILE A 50 1.41 3.00 -8.17
C ILE A 50 2.73 2.34 -8.55
N LYS A 51 2.70 1.33 -9.42
CA LYS A 51 3.93 0.73 -9.96
C LYS A 51 4.41 1.57 -11.14
N ASN A 52 5.27 2.55 -10.87
CA ASN A 52 5.98 3.28 -11.92
C ASN A 52 6.91 2.31 -12.68
N SER A 53 6.87 2.36 -14.01
CA SER A 53 7.69 1.50 -14.88
C SER A 53 8.98 2.18 -15.33
N ASN A 54 9.30 3.36 -14.79
CA ASN A 54 10.57 4.04 -15.01
C ASN A 54 11.50 3.67 -13.86
N ASP A 55 12.68 3.14 -14.19
CA ASP A 55 13.72 2.62 -13.28
C ASP A 55 14.42 3.69 -12.39
N ASP A 56 13.73 4.77 -12.03
CA ASP A 56 14.23 5.76 -11.06
C ASP A 56 13.86 5.34 -9.63
N TYR A 57 14.36 4.17 -9.19
CA TYR A 57 14.11 3.64 -7.85
C TYR A 57 14.76 4.53 -6.79
N ASN A 58 13.97 5.40 -6.15
CA ASN A 58 14.39 6.21 -5.01
C ASN A 58 13.65 5.75 -3.74
N PRO A 59 14.27 4.91 -2.89
CA PRO A 59 13.60 4.29 -1.74
C PRO A 59 13.15 5.28 -0.65
N ARG A 60 13.55 6.55 -0.72
CA ARG A 60 13.09 7.61 0.19
C ARG A 60 11.83 8.33 -0.29
N GLU A 61 11.55 8.32 -1.60
CA GLU A 61 10.43 9.05 -2.21
C GLU A 61 9.28 8.11 -2.63
N ASP A 62 9.55 6.82 -2.87
CA ASP A 62 8.56 5.88 -3.46
C ASP A 62 7.57 5.23 -2.47
N PHE A 63 7.54 5.68 -1.22
CA PHE A 63 6.70 5.01 -0.21
C PHE A 63 5.26 5.52 -0.12
N PHE A 64 4.94 6.70 -0.68
CA PHE A 64 3.78 7.48 -0.22
C PHE A 64 2.99 8.28 -1.29
N SER A 65 2.79 7.75 -2.51
CA SER A 65 1.55 8.09 -3.24
C SER A 65 0.32 7.32 -2.71
N LEU A 66 0.51 6.58 -1.60
CA LEU A 66 -0.55 6.05 -0.75
C LEU A 66 -1.34 7.18 -0.09
N SER A 67 -2.31 7.70 -0.84
CA SER A 67 -3.49 8.27 -0.21
C SER A 67 -4.19 7.13 0.57
N LEU A 68 -4.05 7.12 1.91
CA LEU A 68 -4.74 6.19 2.78
C LEU A 68 -6.24 6.52 2.74
N HIS A 69 -6.99 5.80 1.90
CA HIS A 69 -8.43 6.00 1.77
C HIS A 69 -9.16 5.18 2.85
N ARG A 70 -10.16 5.80 3.50
CA ARG A 70 -11.10 5.09 4.36
C ARG A 70 -11.93 4.13 3.53
N ARG A 71 -12.22 2.95 4.10
CA ARG A 71 -12.94 1.87 3.42
C ARG A 71 -14.32 2.29 2.87
N ASP A 72 -15.00 3.25 3.48
CA ASP A 72 -16.30 3.80 3.04
C ASP A 72 -16.23 4.72 1.78
N GLN A 73 -15.04 4.98 1.23
CA GLN A 73 -14.83 5.89 0.10
C GLN A 73 -14.35 5.16 -1.17
N GLN A 74 -14.49 3.84 -1.23
CA GLN A 74 -14.05 3.03 -2.37
C GLN A 74 -15.29 2.43 -3.05
N PRO A 75 -15.55 2.71 -4.35
CA PRO A 75 -16.71 2.18 -5.07
C PRO A 75 -16.63 0.66 -5.25
#